data_AF-A0A3S0K4E2-F1
#
_entry.id   AF-A0A3S0K4E2-F1
#
_cell.length_a   1.000
_cell.length_b   1.000
_cell.length_c   1.000
_cell.angle_alpha   90.00
_cell.angle_beta   90.00
_cell.angle_gamma   90.00
#
_symmetry.space_group_name_H-M   'P 1'
#
loop_
_entity.id
_entity.type
_entity.pdbx_description
1 polymer ?
#
loop_
_entity_poly.entity_id
_entity_poly.type
_entity_poly.pdbx_seq_one_letter_code
_entity_poly.pdbx_strand_id
1 'polypeptide(L)'
;MGNTKIIFKKEHFNIETTQEFLKDFDEVCKTMDSDLFVKLFIKYDFYYDESYREVLDLIINQTSNWYNPDLGTELLEVRTFDSKCAFCFFSKTVNGYEWTYINRLDKGINSRITYSSKIGFIFEYENNNLIEFGVCNSFVD
;
A
#
# COMPACT_ATOMS: atom_id res chain seq x y z
N MET A 1 -5.55 2.60 -18.96
CA MET A 1 -4.46 2.98 -18.03
C MET A 1 -3.78 1.71 -17.61
N GLY A 2 -2.45 1.68 -17.70
CA GLY A 2 -1.65 0.46 -17.56
C GLY A 2 -1.71 -0.12 -16.15
N ASN A 3 -1.36 -1.40 -16.03
CA ASN A 3 -1.22 -2.08 -14.75
C ASN A 3 0.07 -1.61 -14.08
N THR A 4 -0.05 -0.85 -12.99
CA THR A 4 1.10 -0.29 -12.27
C THR A 4 1.73 -1.36 -11.37
N LYS A 5 2.85 -1.92 -11.83
CA LYS A 5 3.51 -3.07 -11.18
C LYS A 5 5.01 -3.07 -11.44
N ILE A 6 5.73 -3.77 -10.57
CA ILE A 6 7.15 -4.07 -10.64
C ILE A 6 7.27 -5.57 -10.90
N ILE A 7 8.09 -5.95 -11.88
CA ILE A 7 8.45 -7.35 -12.12
C ILE A 7 9.87 -7.54 -11.60
N PHE A 8 10.03 -8.49 -10.67
CA PHE A 8 11.32 -8.79 -10.07
C PHE A 8 12.20 -9.62 -10.99
N LYS A 9 13.49 -9.26 -11.05
CA LYS A 9 14.48 -10.14 -11.66
C LYS A 9 14.49 -11.47 -10.91
N LYS A 10 14.80 -12.54 -11.64
CA LYS A 10 14.97 -13.86 -11.04
C LYS A 10 15.98 -13.76 -9.89
N GLU A 11 15.67 -14.39 -8.76
CA GLU A 11 16.50 -14.43 -7.54
C GLU A 11 16.61 -13.11 -6.75
N HIS A 12 15.91 -12.03 -7.14
CA HIS A 12 15.82 -10.82 -6.30
C HIS A 12 15.21 -11.12 -4.94
N PHE A 13 14.14 -11.90 -4.95
CA PHE A 13 13.53 -12.48 -3.77
C PHE A 13 13.79 -13.99 -3.72
N ASN A 14 14.11 -14.45 -2.52
CA ASN A 14 14.02 -15.85 -2.11
C ASN A 14 12.89 -16.01 -1.08
N ILE A 15 12.64 -17.23 -0.61
CA ILE A 15 11.55 -17.52 0.32
C ILE A 15 11.68 -16.70 1.62
N GLU A 16 12.88 -16.62 2.19
CA GLU A 16 13.13 -15.93 3.46
C GLU A 16 12.90 -14.41 3.33
N THR A 17 13.52 -13.79 2.32
CA THR A 17 13.38 -12.36 2.02
C THR A 17 11.96 -11.99 1.60
N THR A 18 11.23 -12.90 0.94
CA THR A 18 9.80 -12.71 0.63
C THR A 18 8.98 -12.63 1.91
N GLN A 19 9.17 -13.55 2.84
CA GLN A 19 8.44 -13.53 4.11
C GLN A 19 8.80 -12.32 4.97
N GLU A 20 10.08 -11.94 4.99
CA GLU A 20 10.52 -10.73 5.68
C GLU A 20 9.87 -9.48 5.08
N PHE A 21 9.87 -9.35 3.75
CA PHE A 21 9.22 -8.24 3.05
C PHE A 21 7.73 -8.16 3.37
N LEU A 22 7.00 -9.27 3.29
CA LEU A 22 5.56 -9.27 3.56
C LEU A 22 5.23 -8.83 4.99
N LYS A 23 6.06 -9.25 5.95
CA LYS A 23 5.90 -8.83 7.35
C LYS A 23 6.17 -7.34 7.52
N ASP A 24 7.30 -6.85 7.01
CA ASP A 24 7.66 -5.44 7.10
C ASP A 24 6.65 -4.56 6.36
N PHE A 25 6.18 -5.00 5.20
CA PHE A 25 5.15 -4.34 4.42
C PHE A 25 3.84 -4.22 5.21
N ASP A 26 3.39 -5.29 5.87
CA ASP A 26 2.20 -5.26 6.71
C ASP A 26 2.34 -4.28 7.89
N GLU A 27 3.52 -4.25 8.53
CA GLU A 27 3.80 -3.28 9.60
C GLU A 27 3.79 -1.83 9.09
N VAL A 28 4.36 -1.56 7.92
CA VAL A 28 4.30 -0.23 7.30
C VAL A 28 2.86 0.14 6.97
N CYS A 29 2.08 -0.77 6.39
CA CYS A 29 0.67 -0.54 6.11
C CYS A 29 -0.16 -0.19 7.37
N LYS A 30 0.20 -0.68 8.55
CA LYS A 30 -0.51 -0.32 9.80
C LYS A 30 -0.32 1.14 10.23
N THR A 31 0.64 1.85 9.64
CA THR A 31 0.98 3.23 10.03
C THR A 31 0.38 4.30 9.12
N MET A 32 0.08 3.95 7.86
CA MET A 32 -0.28 4.90 6.79
C MET A 32 0.79 6.02 6.58
N ASP A 33 2.03 5.80 6.99
CA ASP A 33 3.12 6.77 6.89
C ASP A 33 3.87 6.59 5.55
N SER A 34 3.75 7.59 4.66
CA SER A 34 4.39 7.60 3.34
C SER A 34 5.92 7.46 3.42
N ASP A 35 6.57 8.00 4.44
CA ASP A 35 8.04 7.94 4.58
C ASP A 35 8.49 6.51 4.90
N LEU A 36 7.66 5.74 5.62
CA LEU A 36 7.96 4.34 5.91
C LEU A 36 7.85 3.47 4.65
N PHE A 37 6.93 3.77 3.72
CA PHE A 37 6.88 3.10 2.41
C PHE A 37 8.13 3.38 1.57
N VAL A 38 8.62 4.63 1.56
CA VAL A 38 9.87 4.97 0.87
C VAL A 38 11.05 4.18 1.46
N LYS A 39 11.18 4.14 2.78
CA LYS A 39 12.24 3.37 3.46
C LYS A 39 12.14 1.87 3.16
N LEU A 40 10.92 1.33 3.07
CA LEU A 40 10.70 -0.07 2.73
C LEU A 40 11.20 -0.39 1.32
N PHE A 41 10.88 0.45 0.33
CA PHE A 41 11.35 0.28 -1.05
C PHE A 41 12.88 0.35 -1.13
N ILE A 42 13.53 1.17 -0.29
CA ILE A 42 14.99 1.26 -0.20
C ILE A 42 15.57 -0.01 0.40
N LYS A 43 14.97 -0.50 1.50
CA LYS A 43 15.42 -1.71 2.19
C LYS A 43 15.48 -2.93 1.25
N TYR A 44 14.48 -3.07 0.39
CA TYR A 44 14.35 -4.23 -0.52
C TYR A 44 14.84 -3.95 -1.95
N ASP A 45 15.54 -2.84 -2.16
CA ASP A 45 16.15 -2.45 -3.43
C ASP A 45 15.17 -2.46 -4.62
N PHE A 46 14.00 -1.82 -4.49
CA PHE A 46 13.02 -1.77 -5.58
C PHE A 46 13.46 -0.85 -6.73
N TYR A 47 14.55 -0.09 -6.54
CA TYR A 47 15.01 0.99 -7.40
C TYR A 47 15.61 0.54 -8.73
N TYR A 48 15.79 -0.77 -8.95
CA TYR A 48 16.40 -1.29 -10.18
C TYR A 48 15.45 -1.22 -11.41
N ASP A 49 14.14 -1.05 -11.21
CA ASP A 49 13.12 -0.99 -12.28
C ASP A 49 12.36 0.34 -12.25
N GLU A 50 12.38 1.14 -13.32
CA GLU A 50 11.74 2.46 -13.32
C GLU A 50 10.25 2.46 -12.95
N SER A 51 9.56 1.32 -13.13
CA SER A 51 8.15 1.11 -12.74
C SER A 51 7.94 1.21 -11.23
N TYR A 52 9.00 1.09 -10.41
CA TYR A 52 8.90 1.32 -8.96
C TYR A 52 8.37 2.71 -8.64
N ARG A 53 8.73 3.72 -9.46
CA ARG A 53 8.34 5.11 -9.24
C ARG A 53 6.83 5.24 -9.31
N GLU A 54 6.22 4.68 -10.34
CA GLU A 54 4.77 4.74 -10.53
C GLU A 54 4.03 4.01 -9.40
N VAL A 55 4.52 2.83 -8.98
CA VAL A 55 3.95 2.11 -7.83
C VAL A 55 4.08 2.93 -6.54
N LEU A 56 5.26 3.47 -6.26
CA LEU A 56 5.53 4.22 -5.04
C LEU A 56 4.74 5.54 -5.02
N ASP A 57 4.63 6.23 -6.14
CA ASP A 57 3.88 7.48 -6.28
C ASP A 57 2.40 7.26 -5.99
N LEU A 58 1.81 6.15 -6.46
CA LEU A 58 0.42 5.79 -6.11
C LEU A 58 0.24 5.56 -4.61
N ILE A 59 1.18 4.85 -3.98
CA ILE A 59 1.15 4.60 -2.53
C ILE A 59 1.26 5.92 -1.76
N ILE A 60 2.21 6.78 -2.14
CA ILE A 60 2.42 8.09 -1.51
C ILE A 60 1.19 8.97 -1.70
N ASN A 61 0.61 9.04 -2.89
CA ASN A 61 -0.60 9.82 -3.13
C ASN A 61 -1.76 9.38 -2.23
N GLN A 62 -1.91 8.06 -2.02
CA GLN A 62 -2.96 7.51 -1.15
C GLN A 62 -2.70 7.75 0.36
N THR A 63 -1.43 7.98 0.74
CA THR A 63 -0.97 8.04 2.15
C THR A 63 -0.43 9.40 2.59
N SER A 64 -0.33 10.39 1.70
CA SER A 64 0.31 11.68 2.01
C SER A 64 -0.63 12.74 2.62
N ASN A 65 -1.95 12.61 2.42
CA ASN A 65 -2.89 13.69 2.72
C ASN A 65 -3.79 13.48 3.94
N TRP A 66 -3.58 12.40 4.70
CA TRP A 66 -4.41 12.12 5.87
C TRP A 66 -3.96 12.88 7.11
N TYR A 67 -2.65 12.92 7.39
CA TYR A 67 -2.10 13.42 8.66
C TYR A 67 -2.02 14.95 8.70
N ASN A 68 -2.81 15.56 9.58
CA ASN A 68 -2.77 16.99 9.86
C ASN A 68 -2.74 17.24 11.38
N PRO A 69 -1.56 17.54 11.97
CA PRO A 69 -1.44 17.82 13.40
C PRO A 69 -2.34 18.95 13.91
N ASP A 70 -2.55 19.99 13.10
CA ASP A 70 -3.36 21.16 13.49
C ASP A 70 -4.85 20.80 13.64
N LEU A 71 -5.29 19.74 12.96
CA LEU A 71 -6.64 19.19 13.07
C LEU A 71 -6.75 18.07 14.11
N GLY A 72 -5.65 17.75 14.80
CA GLY A 72 -5.60 16.62 15.75
C GLY A 72 -5.97 15.31 15.07
N THR A 73 -5.41 15.06 13.88
CA THR A 73 -5.66 13.82 13.14
C THR A 73 -5.19 12.61 13.93
N GLU A 74 -6.06 11.61 14.01
CA GLU A 74 -5.83 10.35 14.71
C GLU A 74 -6.22 9.18 13.78
N LEU A 75 -5.31 8.23 13.57
CA LEU A 75 -5.61 6.96 12.92
C LEU A 75 -6.38 6.09 13.91
N LEU A 76 -7.61 5.71 13.56
CA LEU A 76 -8.49 4.93 14.43
C LEU A 76 -8.35 3.43 14.20
N GLU A 77 -8.29 3.03 12.93
CA GLU A 77 -8.34 1.62 12.55
C GLU A 77 -7.65 1.38 11.22
N VAL A 78 -7.02 0.22 11.10
CA VAL A 78 -6.54 -0.34 9.83
C VAL A 78 -7.18 -1.71 9.64
N ARG A 79 -7.95 -1.88 8.57
CA ARG A 79 -8.58 -3.14 8.21
C ARG A 79 -7.89 -3.73 6.99
N THR A 80 -7.71 -5.04 6.99
CA THR A 80 -7.31 -5.80 5.81
C THR A 80 -8.53 -6.46 5.17
N PHE A 81 -8.54 -6.55 3.85
CA PHE A 81 -9.59 -7.24 3.12
C PHE A 81 -9.03 -7.93 1.87
N ASP A 82 -9.56 -9.11 1.55
CA ASP A 82 -9.23 -9.78 0.30
C ASP A 82 -10.24 -9.36 -0.78
N SER A 83 -9.75 -9.10 -1.99
CA SER A 83 -10.60 -8.85 -3.14
C SER A 83 -10.10 -9.57 -4.38
N LYS A 84 -11.03 -9.98 -5.25
CA LYS A 84 -10.70 -10.51 -6.58
C LYS A 84 -10.93 -9.39 -7.59
N CYS A 85 -9.87 -8.80 -8.10
CA CYS A 85 -10.01 -7.76 -9.12
C CYS A 85 -10.19 -8.41 -10.51
N ALA A 86 -11.41 -8.30 -11.05
CA ALA A 86 -11.72 -8.79 -12.39
C ALA A 86 -11.14 -7.90 -13.51
N PHE A 87 -10.91 -6.61 -13.23
CA PHE A 87 -10.57 -5.60 -14.24
C PHE A 87 -9.08 -5.38 -14.44
N CYS A 88 -8.26 -5.51 -13.39
CA CYS A 88 -6.84 -5.17 -13.48
C CYS A 88 -5.93 -6.41 -13.69
N PHE A 89 -6.29 -7.59 -13.18
CA PHE A 89 -5.33 -8.70 -13.07
C PHE A 89 -5.89 -10.13 -13.26
N PHE A 90 -6.92 -10.34 -14.09
CA PHE A 90 -7.41 -11.70 -14.43
C PHE A 90 -7.64 -12.63 -13.22
N SER A 91 -8.37 -12.18 -12.20
CA SER A 91 -8.70 -12.97 -10.99
C SER A 91 -7.58 -13.19 -9.98
N LYS A 92 -6.46 -12.46 -10.07
CA LYS A 92 -5.46 -12.43 -8.98
C LYS A 92 -6.08 -11.92 -7.68
N THR A 93 -5.63 -12.48 -6.57
CA THR A 93 -5.97 -12.01 -5.22
C THR A 93 -5.32 -10.66 -4.98
N VAL A 94 -6.12 -9.69 -4.54
CA VAL A 94 -5.68 -8.37 -4.11
C VAL A 94 -5.80 -8.33 -2.59
N ASN A 95 -4.70 -7.98 -1.92
CA ASN A 95 -4.67 -7.72 -0.49
C ASN A 95 -4.92 -6.22 -0.29
N GLY A 96 -6.10 -5.89 0.22
CA GLY A 96 -6.53 -4.52 0.45
C GLY A 96 -6.27 -4.06 1.87
N TYR A 97 -5.95 -2.78 2.01
CA TYR A 97 -5.86 -2.08 3.29
C TYR A 97 -6.84 -0.90 3.27
N GLU A 98 -7.63 -0.76 4.33
CA GLU A 98 -8.50 0.38 4.57
C GLU A 98 -8.09 1.05 5.87
N TRP A 99 -7.72 2.33 5.78
CA TRP A 99 -7.38 3.19 6.88
C TRP A 99 -8.55 4.08 7.23
N THR A 100 -8.89 4.12 8.51
CA THR A 100 -9.97 4.93 9.05
C THR A 100 -9.38 5.93 10.03
N TYR A 101 -9.62 7.22 9.83
CA TYR A 101 -9.05 8.30 10.64
C TYR A 101 -10.06 9.41 10.92
N ILE A 102 -9.75 10.26 11.91
CA ILE A 102 -10.62 11.35 12.33
C ILE A 102 -9.79 12.60 12.65
N ASN A 103 -10.38 13.77 12.42
CA ASN A 103 -9.79 15.07 12.72
C ASN A 103 -10.43 15.67 13.98
N ARG A 104 -9.93 15.31 15.16
CA ARG A 104 -10.59 15.59 16.45
C ARG A 104 -10.78 17.08 16.75
N LEU A 105 -9.88 17.92 16.24
CA LEU A 105 -9.87 19.36 16.51
C LEU A 105 -10.51 20.18 15.39
N ASP A 106 -11.08 19.54 14.37
CA ASP A 106 -11.80 20.24 13.31
C ASP A 106 -13.12 20.87 13.82
N LYS A 107 -13.62 21.86 13.08
CA LYS A 107 -14.75 22.70 13.51
C LYS A 107 -16.08 21.99 13.30
N GLY A 108 -16.96 22.12 14.30
CA GLY A 108 -18.37 21.74 14.19
C GLY A 108 -18.57 20.24 13.98
N ILE A 109 -19.33 19.86 12.95
CA ILE A 109 -19.64 18.46 12.66
C ILE A 109 -18.42 17.67 12.18
N ASN A 110 -17.41 18.33 11.62
CA ASN A 110 -16.26 17.68 11.02
C ASN A 110 -15.39 16.92 12.04
N SER A 111 -15.37 17.33 13.31
CA SER A 111 -14.69 16.59 14.38
C SER A 111 -15.36 15.28 14.78
N ARG A 112 -16.52 14.98 14.18
CA ARG A 112 -17.27 13.72 14.36
C ARG A 112 -17.31 12.88 13.09
N ILE A 113 -16.80 13.40 11.98
CA ILE A 113 -16.75 12.69 10.71
C ILE A 113 -15.51 11.81 10.71
N THR A 114 -15.73 10.53 10.45
CA THR A 114 -14.67 9.58 10.19
C THR A 114 -14.42 9.53 8.69
N TYR A 115 -13.17 9.61 8.30
CA TYR A 115 -12.71 9.50 6.93
C TYR A 115 -12.12 8.11 6.71
N SER A 116 -12.22 7.60 5.48
CA SER A 116 -11.51 6.39 5.09
C SER A 116 -10.72 6.58 3.81
N SER A 117 -9.61 5.85 3.73
CA SER A 117 -8.73 5.74 2.57
C SER A 117 -8.45 4.26 2.36
N LYS A 118 -8.35 3.81 1.12
CA LYS A 118 -8.10 2.39 0.82
C LYS A 118 -7.07 2.26 -0.29
N ILE A 119 -6.39 1.12 -0.31
CA ILE A 119 -5.51 0.72 -1.41
C ILE A 119 -5.55 -0.79 -1.57
N GLY A 120 -5.34 -1.29 -2.78
CA GLY A 120 -5.18 -2.70 -3.05
C GLY A 120 -3.77 -3.01 -3.52
N PHE A 121 -3.16 -4.06 -2.99
CA PHE A 121 -1.85 -4.55 -3.40
C PHE A 121 -1.95 -5.92 -4.05
N ILE A 122 -1.06 -6.17 -5.00
CA ILE A 122 -0.94 -7.44 -5.70
C ILE A 122 0.44 -8.00 -5.46
N PHE A 123 0.48 -9.29 -5.17
CA PHE A 123 1.69 -10.06 -4.98
C PHE A 123 1.58 -11.31 -5.84
N GLU A 124 2.56 -11.53 -6.72
CA GLU A 124 2.68 -12.78 -7.48
C GLU A 124 3.90 -13.56 -7.00
N TYR A 125 3.73 -14.88 -6.92
CA TYR A 125 4.78 -15.76 -6.42
C TYR A 125 5.11 -16.86 -7.42
N GLU A 126 6.40 -17.18 -7.54
CA GLU A 126 6.88 -18.40 -8.20
C GLU A 126 7.78 -19.15 -7.22
N ASN A 127 7.46 -20.41 -6.94
CA ASN A 127 8.18 -21.22 -5.93
C ASN A 127 8.30 -20.51 -4.55
N ASN A 128 7.24 -19.80 -4.13
CA ASN A 128 7.18 -18.97 -2.92
C ASN A 128 8.12 -17.74 -2.89
N ASN A 129 8.74 -17.40 -4.01
CA ASN A 129 9.50 -16.16 -4.17
C ASN A 129 8.61 -15.10 -4.80
N LEU A 130 8.64 -13.87 -4.27
CA LEU A 130 7.92 -12.75 -4.86
C LEU A 130 8.52 -12.40 -6.23
N ILE A 131 7.70 -12.46 -7.29
CA ILE A 131 8.12 -12.14 -8.67
C ILE A 131 7.41 -10.92 -9.25
N GLU A 132 6.30 -10.50 -8.66
CA GLU A 132 5.57 -9.29 -9.06
C GLU A 132 4.99 -8.61 -7.83
N PHE A 133 5.11 -7.29 -7.77
CA PHE A 133 4.45 -6.46 -6.77
C PHE A 133 3.79 -5.27 -7.46
N GLY A 134 2.59 -4.87 -7.03
CA GLY A 134 1.93 -3.72 -7.63
C GLY A 134 0.74 -3.22 -6.85
N VAL A 135 0.14 -2.16 -7.39
CA VAL A 135 -1.06 -1.52 -6.84
C VAL A 135 -2.24 -1.80 -7.76
N CYS A 136 -3.39 -2.12 -7.17
CA CYS A 136 -4.64 -2.31 -7.87
C CYS A 136 -5.35 -0.97 -8.02
N ASN A 137 -5.34 -0.44 -9.25
CA ASN A 137 -5.93 0.86 -9.59
C ASN A 137 -7.45 0.94 -9.33
N SER A 138 -8.16 -0.18 -9.16
CA SER A 138 -9.58 -0.17 -8.76
C SER A 138 -9.84 0.29 -7.33
N PHE A 139 -8.79 0.42 -6.52
CA PHE A 139 -8.87 0.84 -5.12
C PHE A 139 -8.19 2.19 -4.86
N VAL A 140 -7.67 2.83 -5.91
CA VAL A 140 -7.10 4.18 -5.85
C VAL A 140 -8.16 5.10 -6.45
N ASP A 141 -8.71 6.01 -5.63
CA ASP A 141 -9.76 6.96 -6.02
C ASP A 141 -9.15 8.31 -6.45
#